data_AF-A0A970VGW0-F1
#
_entry.id   AF-A0A970VGW0-F1
#
_cell.length_a   1.000
_cell.length_b   1.000
_cell.length_c   1.000
_cell.angle_alpha   90.00
_cell.angle_beta   90.00
_cell.angle_gamma   90.00
#
_symmetry.space_group_name_H-M   'P 1'
#
loop_
_entity.id
_entity.type
_entity.pdbx_description
1 polymer ?
#
loop_
_entity_poly.entity_id
_entity_poly.type
_entity_poly.pdbx_seq_one_letter_code
_entity_poly.pdbx_strand_id
1 'polypeptide(L)'
;MRKGLLILIICLATLAAASVLTVTVVVPYIRYNQAIAPFNEGRYEEAIAAFVALGDYKDSAEMLMESRYRAAEAKLDKGLYEQAMQEFLELGSYRDSHERYREARYRWGMALVNEGSYRAALELFLPDIEDVSVMNEIKRIYKLAAQNGELGVAYDAAAALRDFEAIAELGLQVIAAGRNHVVALRRDGRVMAAGNNDKGQCNVQEWTDIIAVAAGFEYSVGLRADGTVVATGFNNNGQCNVQGWTEIVEIYAGNTATDTIGVRADGTIVATGSLKDGNYFEQIPGEADGMIKLRPGFNGIIAVMDTGFIRYIRKSGEMKGINRWIGIKDAAIGTQHAVGLLVDGTLVTAGRSSSGQNDVEDWSDIIAISASNSNTAGLKTDGTVVVAGRDTHGQKDAEKWEDITAISVGPSFIVGLKMDGTVVTVGRFLADDEANKKVLEEIASWRDIGPSS
;
A
#
# COMPACT_ATOMS: atom_id res chain seq x y z
N MET A 1 -32.65 83.89 38.65
CA MET A 1 -31.78 82.68 38.63
C MET A 1 -32.50 81.39 38.26
N ARG A 2 -33.70 81.07 38.77
CA ARG A 2 -34.39 79.78 38.52
C ARG A 2 -34.78 79.47 37.05
N LYS A 3 -35.23 80.45 36.26
CA LYS A 3 -35.63 80.22 34.84
C LYS A 3 -34.44 79.94 33.91
N GLY A 4 -33.31 80.63 34.09
CA GLY A 4 -32.09 80.41 33.31
C GLY A 4 -31.44 79.05 33.57
N LEU A 5 -31.49 78.57 34.82
CA LEU A 5 -31.03 77.24 35.19
C LEU A 5 -31.88 76.13 34.56
N LEU A 6 -33.20 76.31 34.50
CA LEU A 6 -34.12 75.35 33.87
C LEU A 6 -33.87 75.22 32.36
N ILE A 7 -33.66 76.35 31.66
CA ILE A 7 -33.33 76.37 30.23
C ILE A 7 -31.99 75.66 29.96
N LEU A 8 -30.97 75.91 30.79
CA LEU A 8 -29.66 75.27 30.67
C LEU A 8 -29.74 73.74 30.84
N ILE A 9 -30.51 73.26 31.82
CA ILE A 9 -30.72 71.82 32.06
C ILE A 9 -31.44 71.17 30.88
N ILE A 10 -32.47 71.82 30.32
CA ILE A 10 -33.19 71.32 29.14
C ILE A 10 -32.24 71.26 27.93
N CYS A 11 -31.42 72.30 27.70
CA CYS A 11 -30.42 72.29 26.63
C CYS A 11 -29.37 71.19 26.80
N LEU A 12 -28.90 70.95 28.03
CA LEU A 12 -27.96 69.86 28.32
C LEU A 12 -28.61 68.49 28.12
N ALA A 13 -29.88 68.33 28.50
CA ALA A 13 -30.62 67.09 28.30
C ALA A 13 -30.90 66.82 26.81
N THR A 14 -31.21 67.84 26.00
CA THR A 14 -31.39 67.68 24.55
C THR A 14 -30.07 67.42 23.84
N LEU A 15 -28.97 68.06 24.25
CA LEU A 15 -27.62 67.74 23.77
C LEU A 15 -27.19 66.32 24.13
N ALA A 16 -27.48 65.86 25.35
CA ALA A 16 -27.21 64.49 25.76
C ALA A 16 -28.10 63.48 25.00
N ALA A 17 -29.39 63.78 24.81
CA ALA A 17 -30.28 62.93 24.00
C ALA A 17 -29.84 62.87 22.53
N ALA A 18 -29.42 64.01 21.95
CA ALA A 18 -28.89 64.07 20.59
C ALA A 18 -27.55 63.32 20.47
N SER A 19 -26.67 63.41 21.47
CA SER A 19 -25.39 62.68 21.46
C SER A 19 -25.62 61.17 21.58
N VAL A 20 -26.52 60.74 22.48
CA VAL A 20 -26.93 59.35 22.62
C VAL A 20 -27.55 58.84 21.32
N LEU A 21 -28.48 59.58 20.71
CA LEU A 21 -29.08 59.21 19.42
C LEU A 21 -28.00 59.09 18.32
N THR A 22 -27.04 60.01 18.30
CA THR A 22 -25.95 59.99 17.31
C THR A 22 -25.08 58.74 17.47
N VAL A 23 -24.66 58.44 18.70
CA VAL A 23 -23.75 57.31 19.00
C VAL A 23 -24.45 55.96 18.85
N THR A 24 -25.72 55.85 19.23
CA THR A 24 -26.46 54.58 19.25
C THR A 24 -27.22 54.27 17.97
N VAL A 25 -27.53 55.27 17.13
CA VAL A 25 -28.35 55.08 15.92
C VAL A 25 -27.66 55.58 14.66
N VAL A 26 -27.21 56.83 14.64
CA VAL A 26 -26.68 57.47 13.41
C VAL A 26 -25.34 56.88 12.99
N VAL A 27 -24.40 56.77 13.93
CA VAL A 27 -23.05 56.23 13.65
C VAL A 27 -23.11 54.75 13.22
N PRO A 28 -23.82 53.84 13.92
CA PRO A 28 -24.00 52.46 13.46
C PRO A 28 -24.68 52.35 12.10
N TYR A 29 -25.67 53.20 11.80
CA TYR A 29 -26.33 53.21 10.50
C TYR A 29 -25.37 53.54 9.34
N ILE A 30 -24.53 54.57 9.51
CA ILE A 30 -23.51 54.94 8.52
C ILE A 30 -22.50 53.80 8.34
N ARG A 31 -22.00 53.25 9.45
CA ARG A 31 -21.05 52.11 9.44
C ARG A 31 -21.64 50.87 8.77
N TYR A 32 -22.91 50.59 9.01
CA TYR A 32 -23.62 49.48 8.38
C TYR A 32 -23.72 49.65 6.86
N ASN A 33 -24.07 50.84 6.37
CA ASN A 33 -24.07 51.10 4.93
C ASN A 33 -22.66 51.07 4.33
N GLN A 34 -21.63 51.47 5.09
CA GLN A 34 -20.23 51.33 4.70
C GLN A 34 -19.77 49.86 4.67
N ALA A 35 -20.36 48.99 5.49
CA ALA A 35 -20.06 47.55 5.51
C ALA A 35 -20.71 46.80 4.33
N ILE A 36 -21.87 47.25 3.86
CA ILE A 36 -22.56 46.66 2.68
C ILE A 36 -21.79 46.91 1.38
N ALA A 37 -21.15 48.06 1.23
CA ALA A 37 -20.41 48.41 0.01
C ALA A 37 -19.32 47.37 -0.35
N PRO A 38 -18.33 47.05 0.52
CA PRO A 38 -17.33 46.04 0.21
C PRO A 38 -17.92 44.65 0.02
N PHE A 39 -19.02 44.31 0.72
CA PHE A 39 -19.71 43.03 0.52
C PHE A 39 -20.22 42.87 -0.92
N ASN A 40 -20.92 43.89 -1.44
CA ASN A 40 -21.44 43.87 -2.82
C ASN A 40 -20.34 43.91 -3.89
N GLU A 41 -19.16 44.42 -3.53
CA GLU A 41 -17.98 44.46 -4.41
C GLU A 41 -17.14 43.18 -4.35
N GLY A 42 -17.53 42.18 -3.55
CA GLY A 42 -16.77 40.94 -3.37
C GLY A 42 -15.53 41.08 -2.48
N ARG A 43 -15.37 42.21 -1.80
CA ARG A 43 -14.28 42.50 -0.85
C ARG A 43 -14.66 41.99 0.54
N TYR A 44 -14.86 40.68 0.64
CA TYR A 44 -15.47 40.05 1.81
C TYR A 44 -14.66 40.21 3.10
N GLU A 45 -13.33 40.23 3.05
CA GLU A 45 -12.49 40.47 4.25
C GLU A 45 -12.73 41.85 4.87
N GLU A 46 -12.86 42.89 4.02
CA GLU A 46 -13.21 44.24 4.49
C GLU A 46 -14.63 44.28 5.07
N ALA A 47 -15.56 43.57 4.45
CA ALA A 47 -16.93 43.45 4.94
C ALA A 47 -17.00 42.73 6.30
N ILE A 48 -16.26 41.62 6.47
CA ILE A 48 -16.16 40.88 7.74
C ILE A 48 -15.68 41.81 8.86
N ALA A 49 -14.58 42.53 8.65
CA ALA A 49 -14.04 43.45 9.65
C ALA A 49 -15.07 44.54 10.03
N ALA A 50 -15.82 45.05 9.05
CA ALA A 50 -16.85 46.07 9.27
C ALA A 50 -18.08 45.52 10.01
N PHE A 51 -18.55 44.31 9.70
CA PHE A 51 -19.69 43.67 10.38
C PHE A 51 -19.34 43.22 11.80
N VAL A 52 -18.11 42.75 12.06
CA VAL A 52 -17.63 42.47 13.42
C VAL A 52 -17.72 43.72 14.30
N ALA A 53 -17.35 44.89 13.76
CA ALA A 53 -17.40 46.16 14.51
C ALA A 53 -18.83 46.65 14.80
N LEU A 54 -19.85 46.10 14.13
CA LEU A 54 -21.26 46.46 14.30
C LEU A 54 -21.99 45.60 15.35
N GLY A 55 -21.46 44.43 15.69
CA GLY A 55 -22.08 43.52 16.67
C GLY A 55 -23.52 43.16 16.31
N ASP A 56 -24.45 43.36 17.26
CA ASP A 56 -25.86 43.00 17.11
C ASP A 56 -26.71 44.07 16.40
N TYR A 57 -26.09 45.06 15.76
CA TYR A 57 -26.83 46.10 15.05
C TYR A 57 -27.50 45.55 13.78
N LYS A 58 -28.84 45.59 13.71
CA LYS A 58 -29.63 45.04 12.60
C LYS A 58 -29.31 43.54 12.36
N ASP A 59 -29.16 43.14 11.10
CA ASP A 59 -28.77 41.82 10.61
C ASP A 59 -27.25 41.68 10.45
N SER A 60 -26.43 42.52 11.11
CA SER A 60 -24.97 42.48 10.97
C SER A 60 -24.36 41.12 11.34
N ALA A 61 -24.94 40.40 12.29
CA ALA A 61 -24.51 39.05 12.65
C ALA A 61 -24.77 38.03 11.52
N GLU A 62 -25.91 38.14 10.82
CA GLU A 62 -26.23 37.30 9.66
C GLU A 62 -25.35 37.67 8.46
N MET A 63 -25.19 38.97 8.21
CA MET A 63 -24.31 39.49 7.16
C MET A 63 -22.83 39.14 7.40
N LEU A 64 -22.40 39.04 8.66
CA LEU A 64 -21.07 38.55 9.01
C LEU A 64 -20.89 37.09 8.58
N MET A 65 -21.86 36.22 8.89
CA MET A 65 -21.82 34.82 8.48
C MET A 65 -21.89 34.68 6.95
N GLU A 66 -22.75 35.43 6.28
CA GLU A 66 -22.82 35.48 4.82
C GLU A 66 -21.48 35.94 4.22
N SER A 67 -20.88 37.00 4.76
CA SER A 67 -19.59 37.52 4.29
C SER A 67 -18.48 36.47 4.42
N ARG A 68 -18.44 35.74 5.55
CA ARG A 68 -17.48 34.63 5.76
C ARG A 68 -17.72 33.48 4.78
N TYR A 69 -18.97 33.08 4.58
CA TYR A 69 -19.34 32.04 3.61
C TYR A 69 -18.90 32.42 2.19
N ARG A 70 -19.17 33.66 1.76
CA ARG A 70 -18.74 34.17 0.45
C ARG A 70 -17.23 34.32 0.30
N ALA A 71 -16.53 34.68 1.39
CA ALA A 71 -15.07 34.69 1.41
C ALA A 71 -14.50 33.29 1.19
N ALA A 72 -15.05 32.28 1.85
CA ALA A 72 -14.65 30.88 1.69
C ALA A 72 -14.93 30.37 0.26
N GLU A 73 -16.10 30.67 -0.32
CA GLU A 73 -16.40 30.37 -1.73
C GLU A 73 -15.37 31.00 -2.67
N ALA A 74 -15.05 32.29 -2.48
CA ALA A 74 -14.08 32.99 -3.31
C ALA A 74 -12.65 32.42 -3.17
N LYS A 75 -12.29 31.88 -2.00
CA LYS A 75 -11.01 31.19 -1.77
C LYS A 75 -11.00 29.84 -2.48
N LEU A 76 -12.08 29.08 -2.38
CA LEU A 76 -12.27 27.80 -3.06
C LEU A 76 -12.14 27.97 -4.59
N ASP A 77 -12.78 28.99 -5.17
CA ASP A 77 -12.70 29.29 -6.61
C ASP A 77 -11.28 29.67 -7.07
N LYS A 78 -10.47 30.24 -6.17
CA LYS A 78 -9.06 30.57 -6.41
C LYS A 78 -8.10 29.40 -6.18
N GLY A 79 -8.59 28.23 -5.76
CA GLY A 79 -7.76 27.07 -5.42
C GLY A 79 -7.04 27.17 -4.07
N LEU A 80 -7.45 28.11 -3.19
CA LEU A 80 -6.93 28.25 -1.83
C LEU A 80 -7.65 27.27 -0.91
N TYR A 81 -7.52 25.96 -1.19
CA TYR A 81 -8.37 24.92 -0.62
C TYR A 81 -8.27 24.79 0.90
N GLU A 82 -7.06 24.79 1.44
CA GLU A 82 -6.83 24.67 2.89
C GLU A 82 -7.53 25.80 3.67
N GLN A 83 -7.38 27.05 3.20
CA GLN A 83 -8.02 28.21 3.82
C GLN A 83 -9.55 28.14 3.69
N ALA A 84 -10.05 27.76 2.51
CA ALA A 84 -11.49 27.59 2.28
C ALA A 84 -12.07 26.51 3.20
N MET A 85 -11.39 25.36 3.34
CA MET A 85 -11.78 24.28 4.24
C MET A 85 -11.84 24.75 5.69
N GLN A 86 -10.83 25.47 6.17
CA GLN A 86 -10.84 25.99 7.53
C GLN A 86 -12.04 26.92 7.77
N GLU A 87 -12.31 27.83 6.84
CA GLU A 87 -13.43 28.79 6.97
C GLU A 87 -14.79 28.10 6.90
N PHE A 88 -14.99 27.13 6.00
CA PHE A 88 -16.21 26.33 5.96
C PHE A 88 -16.41 25.52 7.25
N LEU A 89 -15.32 25.02 7.85
CA LEU A 89 -15.39 24.33 9.14
C LEU A 89 -15.81 25.27 10.27
N GLU A 90 -15.27 26.50 10.31
CA GLU A 90 -15.62 27.53 11.30
C GLU A 90 -17.09 28.01 11.18
N LEU A 91 -17.66 27.96 9.97
CA LEU A 91 -19.06 28.30 9.72
C LEU A 91 -20.06 27.26 10.27
N GLY A 92 -19.60 26.05 10.58
CA GLY A 92 -20.42 25.00 11.19
C GLY A 92 -21.67 24.67 10.36
N SER A 93 -22.85 24.87 10.94
CA SER A 93 -24.14 24.57 10.31
C SER A 93 -24.72 25.72 9.47
N TYR A 94 -23.95 26.77 9.20
CA TYR A 94 -24.43 27.88 8.36
C TYR A 94 -24.52 27.43 6.89
N ARG A 95 -25.70 27.53 6.29
CA ARG A 95 -25.98 27.09 4.91
C ARG A 95 -25.51 25.63 4.68
N ASP A 96 -24.87 25.38 3.55
CA ASP A 96 -24.28 24.13 3.08
C ASP A 96 -22.76 24.06 3.37
N SER A 97 -22.27 24.74 4.42
CA SER A 97 -20.83 24.83 4.70
C SER A 97 -20.17 23.46 4.88
N HIS A 98 -20.89 22.48 5.41
CA HIS A 98 -20.37 21.12 5.54
C HIS A 98 -20.21 20.43 4.17
N GLU A 99 -21.16 20.60 3.24
CA GLU A 99 -21.01 20.14 1.86
C GLU A 99 -19.86 20.87 1.15
N ARG A 100 -19.72 22.18 1.33
CA ARG A 100 -18.63 22.97 0.75
C ARG A 100 -17.26 22.62 1.29
N TYR A 101 -17.16 22.27 2.57
CA TYR A 101 -15.94 21.71 3.16
C TYR A 101 -15.51 20.42 2.43
N ARG A 102 -16.45 19.50 2.20
CA ARG A 102 -16.18 18.26 1.46
C ARG A 102 -15.82 18.53 0.00
N GLU A 103 -16.51 19.46 -0.66
CA GLU A 103 -16.18 19.90 -2.03
C GLU A 103 -14.75 20.46 -2.11
N ALA A 104 -14.38 21.33 -1.16
CA ALA A 104 -13.04 21.92 -1.10
C ALA A 104 -11.97 20.85 -0.89
N ARG A 105 -12.21 19.89 0.02
CA ARG A 105 -11.30 18.77 0.25
C ARG A 105 -11.14 17.90 -0.98
N TYR A 106 -12.24 17.56 -1.65
CA TYR A 106 -12.23 16.78 -2.89
C TYR A 106 -11.44 17.49 -4.00
N ARG A 107 -11.69 18.78 -4.21
CA ARG A 107 -10.98 19.59 -5.22
C ARG A 107 -9.49 19.73 -4.91
N TRP A 108 -9.12 19.79 -3.64
CA TRP A 108 -7.72 19.78 -3.22
C TRP A 108 -7.06 18.43 -3.52
N GLY A 109 -7.70 17.32 -3.13
CA GLY A 109 -7.21 15.98 -3.46
C GLY A 109 -6.97 15.81 -4.96
N MET A 110 -7.93 16.24 -5.79
CA MET A 110 -7.81 16.23 -7.26
C MET A 110 -6.62 17.05 -7.76
N ALA A 111 -6.39 18.24 -7.21
CA ALA A 111 -5.25 19.09 -7.56
C ALA A 111 -3.93 18.38 -7.22
N LEU A 112 -3.82 17.81 -6.03
CA LEU A 112 -2.63 17.06 -5.59
C LEU A 112 -2.36 15.83 -6.45
N VAL A 113 -3.39 15.08 -6.88
CA VAL A 113 -3.20 13.97 -7.85
C VAL A 113 -2.59 14.46 -9.15
N ASN A 114 -3.04 15.61 -9.67
CA ASN A 114 -2.50 16.18 -10.91
C ASN A 114 -1.08 16.74 -10.74
N GLU A 115 -0.69 17.11 -9.53
CA GLU A 115 0.66 17.54 -9.15
C GLU A 115 1.62 16.36 -8.87
N GLY A 116 1.11 15.12 -8.80
CA GLY A 116 1.89 13.94 -8.44
C GLY A 116 2.07 13.74 -6.94
N SER A 117 1.37 14.50 -6.09
CA SER A 117 1.40 14.37 -4.63
C SER A 117 0.40 13.33 -4.13
N TYR A 118 0.59 12.07 -4.54
CA TYR A 118 -0.38 10.98 -4.35
C TYR A 118 -0.68 10.65 -2.88
N ARG A 119 0.34 10.65 -2.02
CA ARG A 119 0.17 10.40 -0.59
C ARG A 119 -0.78 11.39 0.07
N ALA A 120 -0.51 12.68 -0.12
CA ALA A 120 -1.31 13.76 0.43
C ALA A 120 -2.74 13.76 -0.16
N ALA A 121 -2.87 13.48 -1.47
CA ALA A 121 -4.18 13.33 -2.09
C ALA A 121 -4.98 12.18 -1.45
N LEU A 122 -4.35 11.02 -1.24
CA LEU A 122 -4.99 9.87 -0.62
C LEU A 122 -5.49 10.21 0.79
N GLU A 123 -4.69 10.89 1.61
CA GLU A 123 -5.11 11.32 2.96
C GLU A 123 -6.36 12.21 2.95
N LEU A 124 -6.52 13.08 1.94
CA LEU A 124 -7.70 13.91 1.79
C LEU A 124 -8.95 13.12 1.33
N PHE A 125 -8.75 12.02 0.61
CA PHE A 125 -9.85 11.19 0.09
C PHE A 125 -10.35 10.14 1.08
N LEU A 126 -9.46 9.55 1.88
CA LEU A 126 -9.79 8.46 2.81
C LEU A 126 -11.04 8.69 3.68
N PRO A 127 -11.30 9.90 4.23
CA PRO A 127 -12.46 10.08 5.11
C PRO A 127 -13.82 10.03 4.38
N ASP A 128 -13.85 10.17 3.04
CA ASP A 128 -15.08 10.02 2.22
C ASP A 128 -14.99 8.79 1.29
N ILE A 129 -14.25 7.74 1.68
CA ILE A 129 -14.04 6.55 0.83
C ILE A 129 -15.34 5.84 0.41
N GLU A 130 -16.45 6.07 1.11
CA GLU A 130 -17.76 5.51 0.75
C GLU A 130 -18.38 6.20 -0.49
N ASP A 131 -17.91 7.40 -0.86
CA ASP A 131 -18.36 8.11 -2.06
C ASP A 131 -17.75 7.48 -3.33
N VAL A 132 -18.60 7.16 -4.31
CA VAL A 132 -18.18 6.50 -5.56
C VAL A 132 -17.18 7.33 -6.36
N SER A 133 -17.32 8.65 -6.36
CA SER A 133 -16.40 9.56 -7.05
C SER A 133 -15.04 9.53 -6.38
N VAL A 134 -15.02 9.54 -5.04
CA VAL A 134 -13.79 9.44 -4.24
C VAL A 134 -13.11 8.09 -4.44
N MET A 135 -13.86 6.98 -4.43
CA MET A 135 -13.32 5.66 -4.74
C MET A 135 -12.63 5.63 -6.11
N ASN A 136 -13.23 6.25 -7.13
CA ASN A 136 -12.63 6.32 -8.47
C ASN A 136 -11.33 7.13 -8.48
N GLU A 137 -11.23 8.21 -7.70
CA GLU A 137 -9.97 8.94 -7.56
C GLU A 137 -8.91 8.15 -6.78
N ILE A 138 -9.27 7.40 -5.74
CA ILE A 138 -8.33 6.49 -5.06
C ILE A 138 -7.84 5.39 -6.01
N LYS A 139 -8.73 4.85 -6.87
CA LYS A 139 -8.34 3.90 -7.93
C LYS A 139 -7.36 4.52 -8.91
N ARG A 140 -7.56 5.80 -9.25
CA ARG A 140 -6.65 6.55 -10.10
C ARG A 140 -5.30 6.78 -9.41
N ILE A 141 -5.29 7.07 -8.11
CA ILE A 141 -4.08 7.25 -7.31
C ILE A 141 -3.21 5.99 -7.36
N TYR A 142 -3.73 4.80 -7.05
CA TYR A 142 -2.84 3.63 -6.99
C TYR A 142 -2.23 3.31 -8.36
N LYS A 143 -2.98 3.49 -9.46
CA LYS A 143 -2.47 3.28 -10.81
C LYS A 143 -1.34 4.25 -11.15
N LEU A 144 -1.52 5.53 -10.85
CA LEU A 144 -0.51 6.56 -11.11
C LEU A 144 0.71 6.41 -10.20
N ALA A 145 0.50 6.12 -8.91
CA ALA A 145 1.57 5.87 -7.96
C ALA A 145 2.42 4.66 -8.37
N ALA A 146 1.79 3.55 -8.78
CA ALA A 146 2.51 2.37 -9.29
C ALA A 146 3.34 2.70 -10.55
N GLN A 147 2.77 3.46 -11.49
CA GLN A 147 3.47 3.91 -12.70
C GLN A 147 4.69 4.81 -12.41
N ASN A 148 4.65 5.56 -11.32
CA ASN A 148 5.74 6.44 -10.89
C ASN A 148 6.71 5.79 -9.89
N GLY A 149 6.54 4.50 -9.59
CA GLY A 149 7.41 3.76 -8.66
C GLY A 149 7.09 3.98 -7.18
N GLU A 150 6.01 4.69 -6.83
CA GLU A 150 5.53 4.90 -5.46
C GLU A 150 4.70 3.71 -4.97
N LEU A 151 5.32 2.52 -4.96
CA LEU A 151 4.63 1.24 -4.72
C LEU A 151 3.99 1.15 -3.32
N GLY A 152 4.53 1.82 -2.31
CA GLY A 152 3.92 1.89 -0.98
C GLY A 152 2.62 2.69 -0.97
N VAL A 153 2.57 3.83 -1.68
CA VAL A 153 1.34 4.63 -1.84
C VAL A 153 0.30 3.85 -2.64
N ALA A 154 0.73 3.16 -3.71
CA ALA A 154 -0.15 2.30 -4.50
C ALA A 154 -0.75 1.16 -3.67
N TYR A 155 0.08 0.51 -2.85
CA TYR A 155 -0.35 -0.55 -1.94
C TYR A 155 -1.39 -0.02 -0.93
N ASP A 156 -1.12 1.12 -0.28
CA ASP A 156 -2.03 1.68 0.72
C ASP A 156 -3.37 2.13 0.10
N ALA A 157 -3.34 2.69 -1.11
CA ALA A 157 -4.54 3.06 -1.85
C ALA A 157 -5.40 1.83 -2.21
N ALA A 158 -4.77 0.75 -2.72
CA ALA A 158 -5.46 -0.49 -3.04
C ALA A 158 -6.00 -1.19 -1.77
N ALA A 159 -5.21 -1.20 -0.69
CA ALA A 159 -5.63 -1.74 0.61
C ALA A 159 -6.82 -0.97 1.20
N ALA A 160 -6.84 0.36 1.10
CA ALA A 160 -7.98 1.16 1.54
C ALA A 160 -9.29 0.78 0.82
N LEU A 161 -9.19 0.42 -0.46
CA LEU A 161 -10.32 -0.07 -1.27
C LEU A 161 -10.61 -1.57 -1.11
N ARG A 162 -9.78 -2.29 -0.35
CA ARG A 162 -9.78 -3.76 -0.25
C ARG A 162 -9.69 -4.44 -1.63
N ASP A 163 -8.87 -3.87 -2.52
CA ASP A 163 -8.65 -4.38 -3.88
C ASP A 163 -7.47 -5.35 -3.88
N PHE A 164 -7.74 -6.62 -3.56
CA PHE A 164 -6.72 -7.67 -3.45
C PHE A 164 -6.02 -7.97 -4.78
N GLU A 165 -6.76 -7.89 -5.88
CA GLU A 165 -6.21 -8.11 -7.22
C GLU A 165 -5.21 -7.00 -7.57
N ALA A 166 -5.56 -5.73 -7.35
CA ALA A 166 -4.63 -4.62 -7.55
C ALA A 166 -3.36 -4.76 -6.69
N ILE A 167 -3.48 -5.22 -5.44
CA ILE A 167 -2.31 -5.47 -4.58
C ILE A 167 -1.42 -6.58 -5.15
N ALA A 168 -2.01 -7.69 -5.61
CA ALA A 168 -1.27 -8.80 -6.20
C ALA A 168 -0.54 -8.37 -7.49
N GLU A 169 -1.17 -7.51 -8.30
CA GLU A 169 -0.59 -6.96 -9.53
C GLU A 169 0.65 -6.07 -9.28
N LEU A 170 0.80 -5.49 -8.09
CA LEU A 170 2.02 -4.75 -7.73
C LEU A 170 3.27 -5.65 -7.70
N GLY A 171 3.09 -6.99 -7.66
CA GLY A 171 4.19 -7.95 -7.79
C GLY A 171 5.18 -7.95 -6.61
N LEU A 172 4.83 -7.30 -5.49
CA LEU A 172 5.72 -7.06 -4.37
C LEU A 172 6.01 -8.35 -3.57
N GLN A 173 7.28 -8.70 -3.47
CA GLN A 173 7.72 -9.78 -2.57
C GLN A 173 8.15 -9.21 -1.21
N VAL A 174 7.19 -9.08 -0.30
CA VAL A 174 7.39 -8.52 1.06
C VAL A 174 7.42 -9.58 2.16
N ILE A 175 7.08 -10.83 1.84
CA ILE A 175 7.16 -11.95 2.78
C ILE A 175 7.59 -13.21 2.03
N ALA A 176 8.54 -13.96 2.59
CA ALA A 176 9.09 -15.14 1.93
C ALA A 176 9.39 -16.26 2.92
N ALA A 177 8.94 -17.47 2.57
CA ALA A 177 9.19 -18.69 3.32
C ALA A 177 10.42 -19.44 2.76
N GLY A 178 11.43 -19.62 3.60
CA GLY A 178 12.55 -20.50 3.33
C GLY A 178 12.28 -21.93 3.83
N ARG A 179 13.33 -22.75 4.04
CA ARG A 179 13.13 -24.14 4.50
C ARG A 179 12.45 -24.23 5.85
N ASN A 180 12.99 -23.50 6.83
CA ASN A 180 12.59 -23.52 8.24
C ASN A 180 12.64 -22.11 8.83
N HIS A 181 12.54 -21.07 8.01
CA HIS A 181 12.54 -19.67 8.44
C HIS A 181 11.66 -18.83 7.52
N VAL A 182 11.26 -17.67 8.01
CA VAL A 182 10.53 -16.65 7.25
C VAL A 182 11.26 -15.33 7.35
N VAL A 183 11.20 -14.54 6.28
CA VAL A 183 11.60 -13.13 6.29
C VAL A 183 10.44 -12.25 5.85
N ALA A 184 10.30 -11.07 6.44
CA ALA A 184 9.26 -10.10 6.13
C ALA A 184 9.82 -8.68 6.10
N LEU A 185 9.46 -7.92 5.07
CA LEU A 185 9.82 -6.51 4.91
C LEU A 185 8.92 -5.64 5.78
N ARG A 186 9.52 -4.75 6.57
CA ARG A 186 8.83 -3.69 7.30
C ARG A 186 8.71 -2.43 6.46
N ARG A 187 7.67 -1.65 6.74
CA ARG A 187 7.44 -0.33 6.13
C ARG A 187 8.58 0.68 6.35
N ASP A 188 9.40 0.50 7.38
CA ASP A 188 10.57 1.36 7.66
C ASP A 188 11.83 0.94 6.88
N GLY A 189 11.72 0.01 5.92
CA GLY A 189 12.85 -0.49 5.12
C GLY A 189 13.74 -1.49 5.85
N ARG A 190 13.37 -1.93 7.07
CA ARG A 190 14.06 -3.03 7.78
C ARG A 190 13.42 -4.38 7.48
N VAL A 191 14.07 -5.45 7.90
CA VAL A 191 13.57 -6.83 7.72
C VAL A 191 13.43 -7.54 9.06
N MET A 192 12.34 -8.28 9.23
CA MET A 192 12.13 -9.22 10.33
C MET A 192 12.39 -10.64 9.84
N ALA A 193 12.95 -11.50 10.69
CA ALA A 193 13.18 -12.90 10.36
C ALA A 193 12.99 -13.78 11.60
N ALA A 194 12.34 -14.93 11.44
CA ALA A 194 12.11 -15.90 12.51
C ALA A 194 12.22 -17.34 11.99
N GLY A 195 12.56 -18.27 12.88
CA GLY A 195 12.75 -19.70 12.58
C GLY A 195 14.16 -20.20 12.87
N ASN A 196 14.57 -21.27 12.19
CA ASN A 196 15.92 -21.83 12.32
C ASN A 196 16.96 -20.77 11.91
N ASN A 197 18.02 -20.61 12.71
CA ASN A 197 19.13 -19.70 12.43
C ASN A 197 20.52 -20.37 12.52
N ASP A 198 20.61 -21.69 12.39
CA ASP A 198 21.86 -22.46 12.54
C ASP A 198 22.94 -22.07 11.51
N LYS A 199 22.54 -21.44 10.40
CA LYS A 199 23.42 -20.97 9.33
C LYS A 199 23.47 -19.44 9.25
N GLY A 200 22.77 -18.72 10.13
CA GLY A 200 22.69 -17.27 10.09
C GLY A 200 21.62 -16.71 9.14
N GLN A 201 20.69 -17.53 8.65
CA GLN A 201 19.66 -17.13 7.68
C GLN A 201 18.68 -16.06 8.20
N CYS A 202 18.60 -15.86 9.52
CA CYS A 202 17.82 -14.81 10.17
C CYS A 202 18.67 -13.61 10.62
N ASN A 203 19.95 -13.53 10.25
CA ASN A 203 20.84 -12.42 10.63
C ASN A 203 20.62 -11.19 9.74
N VAL A 204 19.43 -10.60 9.83
CA VAL A 204 18.95 -9.49 8.98
C VAL A 204 18.91 -8.14 9.71
N GLN A 205 19.36 -8.08 10.97
CA GLN A 205 19.17 -6.94 11.88
C GLN A 205 19.83 -5.64 11.37
N GLU A 206 20.91 -5.78 10.60
CA GLU A 206 21.67 -4.66 10.03
C GLU A 206 21.18 -4.25 8.62
N TRP A 207 20.10 -4.87 8.12
CA TRP A 207 19.55 -4.54 6.82
C TRP A 207 18.66 -3.29 6.93
N THR A 208 18.85 -2.37 5.98
CA THR A 208 18.15 -1.08 5.90
C THR A 208 17.78 -0.80 4.44
N ASP A 209 16.86 0.13 4.21
CA ASP A 209 16.49 0.57 2.87
C ASP A 209 16.08 -0.59 1.94
N ILE A 210 15.56 -1.67 2.52
CA ILE A 210 15.11 -2.86 1.79
C ILE A 210 13.74 -2.57 1.17
N ILE A 211 13.55 -2.99 -0.07
CA ILE A 211 12.30 -2.84 -0.83
C ILE A 211 11.68 -4.17 -1.24
N ALA A 212 12.45 -5.27 -1.21
CA ALA A 212 11.95 -6.62 -1.45
C ALA A 212 12.80 -7.67 -0.72
N VAL A 213 12.18 -8.81 -0.40
CA VAL A 213 12.84 -9.93 0.29
C VAL A 213 12.57 -11.26 -0.42
N ALA A 214 13.54 -12.16 -0.37
CA ALA A 214 13.39 -13.54 -0.81
C ALA A 214 14.05 -14.49 0.20
N ALA A 215 13.50 -15.68 0.38
CA ALA A 215 14.02 -16.71 1.26
C ALA A 215 14.33 -17.98 0.47
N GLY A 216 15.58 -18.43 0.52
CA GLY A 216 16.00 -19.69 -0.04
C GLY A 216 15.94 -20.81 0.99
N PHE A 217 16.60 -21.94 0.69
CA PHE A 217 16.57 -23.08 1.58
C PHE A 217 17.12 -22.74 3.00
N GLU A 218 18.36 -22.24 3.09
CA GLU A 218 19.02 -21.93 4.38
C GLU A 218 19.70 -20.54 4.35
N TYR A 219 19.14 -19.61 3.59
CA TYR A 219 19.64 -18.26 3.43
C TYR A 219 18.51 -17.30 3.04
N SER A 220 18.74 -16.01 3.25
CA SER A 220 17.82 -14.91 2.94
C SER A 220 18.51 -13.90 2.03
N VAL A 221 17.73 -13.21 1.21
CA VAL A 221 18.18 -12.16 0.29
C VAL A 221 17.28 -10.93 0.45
N GLY A 222 17.87 -9.74 0.44
CA GLY A 222 17.16 -8.46 0.47
C GLY A 222 17.65 -7.55 -0.65
N LEU A 223 16.70 -6.93 -1.35
CA LEU A 223 16.96 -5.91 -2.38
C LEU A 223 16.86 -4.53 -1.75
N ARG A 224 17.88 -3.70 -1.93
CA ARG A 224 17.90 -2.31 -1.46
C ARG A 224 17.33 -1.36 -2.51
N ALA A 225 16.80 -0.23 -2.05
CA ALA A 225 16.25 0.83 -2.90
C ALA A 225 17.27 1.42 -3.89
N ASP A 226 18.57 1.33 -3.59
CA ASP A 226 19.66 1.77 -4.46
C ASP A 226 20.05 0.74 -5.54
N GLY A 227 19.30 -0.36 -5.65
CA GLY A 227 19.54 -1.44 -6.61
C GLY A 227 20.69 -2.38 -6.24
N THR A 228 21.21 -2.30 -5.01
CA THR A 228 22.17 -3.28 -4.47
C THR A 228 21.47 -4.41 -3.70
N VAL A 229 22.18 -5.52 -3.47
CA VAL A 229 21.60 -6.72 -2.85
C VAL A 229 22.42 -7.16 -1.64
N VAL A 230 21.74 -7.58 -0.59
CA VAL A 230 22.33 -8.21 0.59
C VAL A 230 21.83 -9.64 0.75
N ALA A 231 22.67 -10.51 1.30
CA ALA A 231 22.31 -11.89 1.57
C ALA A 231 22.99 -12.39 2.85
N THR A 232 22.32 -13.29 3.57
CA THR A 232 22.82 -13.87 4.82
C THR A 232 22.37 -15.33 4.95
N GLY A 233 23.15 -16.15 5.66
CA GLY A 233 22.87 -17.57 5.84
C GLY A 233 23.93 -18.49 5.25
N PHE A 234 23.52 -19.70 4.91
CA PHE A 234 24.39 -20.73 4.35
C PHE A 234 25.02 -20.28 3.03
N ASN A 235 26.35 -20.32 2.94
CA ASN A 235 27.10 -19.83 1.76
C ASN A 235 28.16 -20.80 1.23
N ASN A 236 28.12 -22.09 1.58
CA ASN A 236 29.15 -23.04 1.11
C ASN A 236 29.17 -23.21 -0.42
N ASN A 237 28.09 -22.82 -1.09
CA ASN A 237 27.96 -22.89 -2.54
C ASN A 237 28.13 -21.52 -3.20
N GLY A 238 28.29 -20.43 -2.44
CA GLY A 238 28.35 -19.07 -2.99
C GLY A 238 27.00 -18.38 -3.21
N GLN A 239 25.88 -18.95 -2.76
CA GLN A 239 24.53 -18.38 -2.95
C GLN A 239 24.36 -16.99 -2.32
N CYS A 240 25.19 -16.60 -1.36
CA CYS A 240 25.19 -15.26 -0.76
C CYS A 240 26.26 -14.34 -1.38
N ASN A 241 26.96 -14.77 -2.43
CA ASN A 241 27.98 -13.95 -3.11
C ASN A 241 27.32 -12.95 -4.08
N VAL A 242 26.52 -12.05 -3.51
CA VAL A 242 25.80 -10.96 -4.21
C VAL A 242 26.55 -9.63 -4.15
N GLN A 243 27.74 -9.62 -3.52
CA GLN A 243 28.60 -8.45 -3.40
C GLN A 243 28.96 -7.91 -4.79
N GLY A 244 28.70 -6.62 -5.02
CA GLY A 244 28.94 -5.94 -6.29
C GLY A 244 27.79 -6.03 -7.30
N TRP A 245 26.67 -6.67 -6.95
CA TRP A 245 25.44 -6.54 -7.75
C TRP A 245 24.89 -5.13 -7.61
N THR A 246 24.55 -4.52 -8.73
CA THR A 246 24.02 -3.16 -8.84
C THR A 246 22.90 -3.14 -9.88
N GLU A 247 22.08 -2.09 -9.85
CA GLU A 247 20.97 -1.88 -10.80
C GLU A 247 19.95 -3.03 -10.78
N ILE A 248 19.86 -3.76 -9.66
CA ILE A 248 18.89 -4.85 -9.48
C ILE A 248 17.51 -4.26 -9.19
N VAL A 249 16.50 -4.80 -9.86
CA VAL A 249 15.09 -4.41 -9.68
C VAL A 249 14.24 -5.58 -9.16
N GLU A 250 14.68 -6.82 -9.37
CA GLU A 250 14.02 -8.00 -8.81
C GLU A 250 15.03 -9.01 -8.28
N ILE A 251 14.65 -9.72 -7.21
CA ILE A 251 15.46 -10.78 -6.61
C ILE A 251 14.63 -12.05 -6.45
N TYR A 252 15.31 -13.19 -6.62
CA TYR A 252 14.72 -14.50 -6.41
C TYR A 252 15.70 -15.40 -5.64
N ALA A 253 15.15 -16.17 -4.70
CA ALA A 253 15.89 -17.19 -3.96
C ALA A 253 15.27 -18.56 -4.23
N GLY A 254 16.10 -19.53 -4.62
CA GLY A 254 15.67 -20.88 -4.94
C GLY A 254 15.43 -21.74 -3.70
N ASN A 255 14.48 -22.68 -3.84
CA ASN A 255 14.24 -23.73 -2.85
C ASN A 255 15.30 -24.87 -2.91
N THR A 256 16.32 -24.75 -3.76
CA THR A 256 17.57 -25.50 -3.62
C THR A 256 18.69 -24.63 -3.09
N ALA A 257 19.67 -25.27 -2.44
CA ALA A 257 20.77 -24.62 -1.73
C ALA A 257 21.80 -23.86 -2.61
N THR A 258 21.45 -23.38 -3.81
CA THR A 258 22.43 -22.79 -4.74
C THR A 258 21.95 -21.65 -5.62
N ASP A 259 20.71 -21.17 -5.57
CA ASP A 259 20.21 -20.32 -6.66
C ASP A 259 19.74 -18.95 -6.15
N THR A 260 20.64 -17.95 -6.14
CA THR A 260 20.24 -16.54 -6.00
C THR A 260 20.30 -15.89 -7.36
N ILE A 261 19.21 -15.25 -7.76
CA ILE A 261 19.06 -14.63 -9.08
C ILE A 261 18.63 -13.18 -8.87
N GLY A 262 19.22 -12.26 -9.63
CA GLY A 262 18.82 -10.86 -9.72
C GLY A 262 18.52 -10.48 -11.16
N VAL A 263 17.47 -9.69 -11.36
CA VAL A 263 17.13 -9.07 -12.65
C VAL A 263 17.58 -7.61 -12.56
N ARG A 264 18.36 -7.16 -13.54
CA ARG A 264 18.77 -5.76 -13.64
C ARG A 264 17.70 -4.92 -14.33
N ALA A 265 17.76 -3.61 -14.13
CA ALA A 265 16.86 -2.64 -14.77
C ALA A 265 16.92 -2.66 -16.32
N ASP A 266 18.01 -3.15 -16.91
CA ASP A 266 18.15 -3.36 -18.36
C ASP A 266 17.60 -4.73 -18.84
N GLY A 267 17.02 -5.51 -17.93
CA GLY A 267 16.48 -6.84 -18.17
C GLY A 267 17.52 -7.96 -18.17
N THR A 268 18.80 -7.67 -17.91
CA THR A 268 19.85 -8.69 -17.85
C THR A 268 19.82 -9.46 -16.52
N ILE A 269 20.22 -10.73 -16.57
CA ILE A 269 20.18 -11.63 -15.42
C ILE A 269 21.57 -11.80 -14.82
N VAL A 270 21.67 -11.66 -13.50
CA VAL A 270 22.84 -12.09 -12.71
C VAL A 270 22.43 -13.22 -11.76
N ALA A 271 23.32 -14.17 -11.52
CA ALA A 271 23.05 -15.27 -10.64
C ALA A 271 24.32 -15.75 -9.93
N THR A 272 24.15 -16.35 -8.75
CA THR A 272 25.26 -16.88 -7.95
C THR A 272 24.86 -18.15 -7.20
N GLY A 273 25.88 -18.97 -6.89
CA GLY A 273 25.81 -20.26 -6.22
C GLY A 273 26.38 -21.43 -7.04
N SER A 274 26.49 -22.62 -6.44
CA SER A 274 27.33 -23.71 -6.97
C SER A 274 26.65 -24.51 -8.08
N LEU A 275 27.34 -24.58 -9.22
CA LEU A 275 27.01 -25.41 -10.37
C LEU A 275 28.05 -26.53 -10.46
N LYS A 276 27.68 -27.75 -10.08
CA LYS A 276 28.57 -28.92 -10.31
C LYS A 276 28.68 -29.28 -11.80
N ASP A 277 27.67 -28.94 -12.63
CA ASP A 277 27.53 -29.47 -14.00
C ASP A 277 27.20 -28.43 -15.10
N GLY A 278 27.47 -27.14 -14.90
CA GLY A 278 27.44 -26.14 -15.99
C GLY A 278 26.44 -25.00 -15.86
N ASN A 279 26.63 -23.99 -16.72
CA ASN A 279 26.13 -22.63 -16.63
C ASN A 279 24.63 -22.48 -17.01
N TYR A 280 23.73 -23.24 -16.37
CA TYR A 280 22.30 -23.20 -16.73
C TYR A 280 21.65 -21.82 -16.50
N PHE A 281 22.30 -20.93 -15.73
CA PHE A 281 21.90 -19.53 -15.63
C PHE A 281 22.00 -18.78 -16.98
N GLU A 282 22.91 -19.16 -17.89
CA GLU A 282 22.99 -18.61 -19.25
C GLU A 282 21.74 -18.93 -20.10
N GLN A 283 20.92 -19.90 -19.67
CA GLN A 283 19.67 -20.25 -20.35
C GLN A 283 18.48 -19.43 -19.84
N ILE A 284 18.66 -18.61 -18.79
CA ILE A 284 17.61 -17.73 -18.30
C ILE A 284 17.43 -16.60 -19.32
N PRO A 285 16.25 -16.47 -19.95
CA PRO A 285 15.98 -15.34 -20.83
C PRO A 285 15.98 -14.04 -20.03
N GLY A 286 16.47 -12.96 -20.63
CA GLY A 286 16.28 -11.62 -20.07
C GLY A 286 14.91 -11.04 -20.43
N GLU A 287 14.57 -9.87 -19.90
CA GLU A 287 13.32 -9.17 -20.28
C GLU A 287 13.27 -8.84 -21.78
N ALA A 288 14.42 -8.53 -22.39
CA ALA A 288 14.55 -8.33 -23.83
C ALA A 288 14.15 -9.56 -24.68
N ASP A 289 14.17 -10.76 -24.09
CA ASP A 289 13.72 -12.01 -24.72
C ASP A 289 12.22 -12.32 -24.45
N GLY A 290 11.48 -11.37 -23.88
CA GLY A 290 10.07 -11.50 -23.53
C GLY A 290 9.80 -12.13 -22.17
N MET A 291 10.79 -12.24 -21.28
CA MET A 291 10.57 -12.71 -19.91
C MET A 291 9.79 -11.66 -19.12
N ILE A 292 8.70 -12.07 -18.46
CA ILE A 292 7.98 -11.24 -17.48
C ILE A 292 8.43 -11.55 -16.06
N LYS A 293 8.61 -12.84 -15.73
CA LYS A 293 8.84 -13.24 -14.33
C LYS A 293 9.62 -14.53 -14.19
N LEU A 294 10.39 -14.65 -13.11
CA LEU A 294 11.10 -15.86 -12.74
C LEU A 294 10.51 -16.55 -11.51
N ARG A 295 10.58 -17.87 -11.54
CA ARG A 295 10.10 -18.76 -10.48
C ARG A 295 11.10 -19.88 -10.27
N PRO A 296 12.14 -19.67 -9.44
CA PRO A 296 13.05 -20.75 -9.10
C PRO A 296 12.37 -21.76 -8.17
N GLY A 297 12.65 -23.04 -8.38
CA GLY A 297 12.25 -24.11 -7.48
C GLY A 297 13.29 -25.22 -7.43
N PHE A 298 12.88 -26.43 -7.02
CA PHE A 298 13.86 -27.46 -6.68
C PHE A 298 14.56 -28.09 -7.91
N ASN A 299 13.85 -28.29 -9.01
CA ASN A 299 14.37 -29.00 -10.20
C ASN A 299 14.65 -28.10 -11.41
N GLY A 300 14.50 -26.79 -11.25
CA GLY A 300 14.69 -25.83 -12.32
C GLY A 300 14.01 -24.50 -12.02
N ILE A 301 13.98 -23.67 -13.06
CA ILE A 301 13.39 -22.33 -13.05
C ILE A 301 12.30 -22.29 -14.13
N ILE A 302 11.17 -21.68 -13.81
CA ILE A 302 10.18 -21.30 -14.83
C ILE A 302 10.40 -19.81 -15.09
N ALA A 303 10.62 -19.48 -16.36
CA ALA A 303 10.44 -18.13 -16.86
C ALA A 303 9.05 -18.03 -17.49
N VAL A 304 8.22 -17.14 -16.97
CA VAL A 304 6.92 -16.78 -17.55
C VAL A 304 7.19 -15.73 -18.63
N MET A 305 6.66 -15.98 -19.83
CA MET A 305 6.91 -15.14 -21.01
C MET A 305 5.69 -14.25 -21.32
N ASP A 306 5.92 -13.12 -21.96
CA ASP A 306 4.90 -12.16 -22.44
C ASP A 306 3.86 -12.75 -23.39
N THR A 307 4.25 -13.79 -24.11
CA THR A 307 3.39 -14.61 -24.96
C THR A 307 2.37 -15.47 -24.18
N GLY A 308 2.46 -15.54 -22.85
CA GLY A 308 1.67 -16.43 -22.00
C GLY A 308 2.13 -17.89 -22.01
N PHE A 309 3.27 -18.20 -22.64
CA PHE A 309 3.95 -19.50 -22.51
C PHE A 309 4.98 -19.45 -21.37
N ILE A 310 5.51 -20.62 -21.02
CA ILE A 310 6.62 -20.75 -20.07
C ILE A 310 7.86 -21.34 -20.73
N ARG A 311 9.04 -20.93 -20.29
CA ARG A 311 10.30 -21.65 -20.51
C ARG A 311 10.73 -22.35 -19.22
N TYR A 312 10.78 -23.67 -19.25
CA TYR A 312 11.28 -24.46 -18.12
C TYR A 312 12.78 -24.73 -18.29
N ILE A 313 13.59 -24.03 -17.49
CA ILE A 313 15.04 -24.14 -17.46
C ILE A 313 15.39 -25.20 -16.44
N ARG A 314 15.62 -26.40 -16.93
CA ARG A 314 15.85 -27.58 -16.09
C ARG A 314 17.25 -27.56 -15.47
N LYS A 315 17.31 -27.87 -14.18
CA LYS A 315 18.56 -28.23 -13.48
C LYS A 315 18.80 -29.73 -13.54
N SER A 316 17.76 -30.53 -13.32
CA SER A 316 17.81 -31.99 -13.47
C SER A 316 16.43 -32.59 -13.75
N GLY A 317 16.38 -33.60 -14.63
CA GLY A 317 15.15 -34.28 -15.03
C GLY A 317 14.16 -33.40 -15.80
N GLU A 318 13.12 -34.01 -16.35
CA GLU A 318 11.98 -33.28 -16.93
C GLU A 318 10.79 -33.32 -15.99
N MET A 319 10.06 -32.20 -15.90
CA MET A 319 8.78 -32.17 -15.18
C MET A 319 7.65 -32.54 -16.14
N LYS A 320 7.11 -33.74 -15.97
CA LYS A 320 6.03 -34.26 -16.82
C LYS A 320 4.83 -33.29 -16.81
N GLY A 321 4.39 -32.90 -18.02
CA GLY A 321 3.21 -32.07 -18.23
C GLY A 321 3.48 -30.58 -18.38
N ILE A 322 4.66 -30.09 -17.97
CA ILE A 322 4.95 -28.65 -17.90
C ILE A 322 4.97 -27.96 -19.27
N ASN A 323 5.40 -28.67 -20.32
CA ASN A 323 5.54 -28.13 -21.68
C ASN A 323 4.20 -27.92 -22.41
N ARG A 324 3.06 -28.20 -21.78
CA ARG A 324 1.71 -28.05 -22.37
C ARG A 324 0.99 -26.78 -21.89
N TRP A 325 1.61 -26.03 -20.98
CA TRP A 325 1.02 -24.86 -20.37
C TRP A 325 0.93 -23.71 -21.38
N ILE A 326 -0.24 -23.06 -21.39
CA ILE A 326 -0.58 -21.92 -22.26
C ILE A 326 -1.37 -20.92 -21.43
N GLY A 327 -1.25 -19.62 -21.73
CA GLY A 327 -2.01 -18.57 -21.04
C GLY A 327 -1.60 -18.35 -19.58
N ILE A 328 -0.33 -18.60 -19.25
CA ILE A 328 0.22 -18.48 -17.89
C ILE A 328 0.53 -17.02 -17.57
N LYS A 329 -0.07 -16.49 -16.48
CA LYS A 329 0.25 -15.17 -15.92
C LYS A 329 1.26 -15.25 -14.77
N ASP A 330 1.25 -16.33 -14.01
CA ASP A 330 2.26 -16.59 -12.96
C ASP A 330 2.49 -18.09 -12.78
N ALA A 331 3.57 -18.49 -12.12
CA ALA A 331 3.86 -19.87 -11.80
C ALA A 331 4.46 -20.02 -10.39
N ALA A 332 4.48 -21.23 -9.86
CA ALA A 332 5.23 -21.59 -8.67
C ALA A 332 5.78 -23.00 -8.81
N ILE A 333 6.97 -23.25 -8.26
CA ILE A 333 7.64 -24.55 -8.35
C ILE A 333 7.95 -25.07 -6.95
N GLY A 334 7.41 -26.25 -6.63
CA GLY A 334 7.74 -27.02 -5.43
C GLY A 334 8.94 -27.96 -5.63
N THR A 335 9.05 -29.02 -4.82
CA THR A 335 10.17 -29.97 -4.96
C THR A 335 10.08 -30.80 -6.24
N GLN A 336 8.88 -31.26 -6.58
CA GLN A 336 8.66 -32.20 -7.69
C GLN A 336 7.38 -31.91 -8.46
N HIS A 337 6.77 -30.75 -8.22
CA HIS A 337 5.59 -30.27 -8.91
C HIS A 337 5.73 -28.79 -9.23
N ALA A 338 4.92 -28.34 -10.17
CA ALA A 338 4.75 -26.93 -10.46
C ALA A 338 3.28 -26.64 -10.67
N VAL A 339 2.91 -25.40 -10.40
CA VAL A 339 1.57 -24.88 -10.59
C VAL A 339 1.68 -23.61 -11.44
N GLY A 340 0.86 -23.53 -12.47
CA GLY A 340 0.75 -22.37 -13.35
C GLY A 340 -0.60 -21.72 -13.14
N LEU A 341 -0.59 -20.42 -12.90
CA LEU A 341 -1.77 -19.58 -12.77
C LEU A 341 -2.14 -19.00 -14.13
N LEU A 342 -3.36 -19.29 -14.57
CA LEU A 342 -3.91 -18.82 -15.83
C LEU A 342 -4.47 -17.39 -15.70
N VAL A 343 -4.57 -16.69 -16.83
CA VAL A 343 -5.14 -15.34 -16.89
C VAL A 343 -6.56 -15.27 -16.32
N ASP A 344 -7.35 -16.33 -16.47
CA ASP A 344 -8.73 -16.42 -15.97
C ASP A 344 -8.87 -16.76 -14.47
N GLY A 345 -7.74 -16.88 -13.75
CA GLY A 345 -7.74 -17.19 -12.32
C GLY A 345 -7.88 -18.68 -11.98
N THR A 346 -7.83 -19.58 -12.97
CA THR A 346 -7.75 -21.03 -12.76
C THR A 346 -6.31 -21.54 -12.82
N LEU A 347 -6.07 -22.80 -12.46
CA LEU A 347 -4.73 -23.36 -12.33
C LEU A 347 -4.47 -24.57 -13.23
N VAL A 348 -3.23 -24.71 -13.67
CA VAL A 348 -2.69 -25.95 -14.28
C VAL A 348 -1.54 -26.48 -13.43
N THR A 349 -1.32 -27.78 -13.46
CA THR A 349 -0.26 -28.42 -12.67
C THR A 349 0.61 -29.36 -13.51
N ALA A 350 1.81 -29.64 -13.00
CA ALA A 350 2.76 -30.55 -13.60
C ALA A 350 3.54 -31.29 -12.51
N GLY A 351 4.13 -32.44 -12.85
CA GLY A 351 4.94 -33.23 -11.92
C GLY A 351 4.13 -34.11 -10.96
N ARG A 352 4.69 -34.35 -9.77
CA ARG A 352 4.24 -35.35 -8.80
C ARG A 352 3.14 -34.81 -7.86
N SER A 353 2.07 -35.58 -7.66
CA SER A 353 1.01 -35.30 -6.67
C SER A 353 0.85 -36.38 -5.61
N SER A 354 1.93 -36.92 -5.04
CA SER A 354 1.80 -38.03 -4.07
C SER A 354 1.17 -37.64 -2.73
N SER A 355 1.07 -36.35 -2.45
CA SER A 355 0.46 -35.80 -1.24
C SER A 355 -0.80 -34.99 -1.55
N GLY A 356 -1.30 -35.02 -2.80
CA GLY A 356 -2.42 -34.20 -3.26
C GLY A 356 -2.07 -32.73 -3.54
N GLN A 357 -0.78 -32.40 -3.73
CA GLN A 357 -0.36 -31.00 -3.94
C GLN A 357 -0.73 -30.41 -5.30
N ASN A 358 -1.21 -31.25 -6.23
CA ASN A 358 -1.75 -30.81 -7.53
C ASN A 358 -3.28 -30.82 -7.57
N ASP A 359 -3.95 -31.09 -6.45
CA ASP A 359 -5.41 -31.23 -6.36
C ASP A 359 -6.04 -29.83 -6.29
N VAL A 360 -5.92 -29.09 -7.39
CA VAL A 360 -6.28 -27.67 -7.54
C VAL A 360 -7.26 -27.42 -8.69
N GLU A 361 -7.78 -28.47 -9.31
CA GLU A 361 -8.62 -28.38 -10.51
C GLU A 361 -9.93 -27.63 -10.30
N ASP A 362 -10.46 -27.66 -9.08
CA ASP A 362 -11.69 -26.96 -8.70
C ASP A 362 -11.45 -25.50 -8.23
N TRP A 363 -10.20 -25.02 -8.26
CA TRP A 363 -9.87 -23.68 -7.80
C TRP A 363 -10.17 -22.64 -8.89
N SER A 364 -10.84 -21.57 -8.48
CA SER A 364 -11.14 -20.39 -9.29
C SER A 364 -10.77 -19.11 -8.53
N ASP A 365 -10.77 -17.99 -9.25
CA ASP A 365 -10.57 -16.65 -8.69
C ASP A 365 -9.21 -16.49 -8.00
N ILE A 366 -8.19 -17.23 -8.46
CA ILE A 366 -6.85 -17.17 -7.90
C ILE A 366 -6.08 -15.98 -8.48
N ILE A 367 -5.48 -15.17 -7.61
CA ILE A 367 -4.68 -13.99 -7.95
C ILE A 367 -3.20 -14.17 -7.66
N ALA A 368 -2.84 -15.05 -6.72
CA ALA A 368 -1.44 -15.39 -6.46
C ALA A 368 -1.30 -16.85 -6.02
N ILE A 369 -0.14 -17.44 -6.30
CA ILE A 369 0.17 -18.83 -5.95
C ILE A 369 1.54 -18.96 -5.31
N SER A 370 1.68 -19.94 -4.42
CA SER A 370 2.97 -20.33 -3.87
C SER A 370 3.01 -21.84 -3.66
N ALA A 371 4.18 -22.45 -3.85
CA ALA A 371 4.36 -23.90 -3.78
C ALA A 371 5.72 -24.26 -3.17
N SER A 372 5.74 -25.35 -2.39
CA SER A 372 6.97 -25.93 -1.85
C SER A 372 6.88 -27.46 -1.82
N ASN A 373 7.49 -28.14 -0.85
CA ASN A 373 7.74 -29.59 -0.91
C ASN A 373 6.51 -30.46 -1.20
N SER A 374 5.40 -30.18 -0.54
CA SER A 374 4.20 -31.03 -0.63
C SER A 374 2.92 -30.22 -0.45
N ASN A 375 2.99 -28.91 -0.67
CA ASN A 375 1.86 -28.01 -0.58
C ASN A 375 1.87 -27.01 -1.72
N THR A 376 0.67 -26.65 -2.15
CA THR A 376 0.37 -25.50 -3.01
C THR A 376 -0.65 -24.67 -2.27
N ALA A 377 -0.46 -23.37 -2.21
CA ALA A 377 -1.45 -22.43 -1.71
C ALA A 377 -1.82 -21.43 -2.80
N GLY A 378 -3.11 -21.09 -2.87
CA GLY A 378 -3.64 -20.06 -3.74
C GLY A 378 -4.30 -18.96 -2.92
N LEU A 379 -4.03 -17.71 -3.27
CA LEU A 379 -4.72 -16.54 -2.74
C LEU A 379 -5.87 -16.19 -3.69
N LYS A 380 -7.08 -16.05 -3.16
CA LYS A 380 -8.27 -15.70 -3.92
C LYS A 380 -8.48 -14.19 -4.02
N THR A 381 -9.30 -13.75 -4.98
CA THR A 381 -9.72 -12.34 -5.18
C THR A 381 -10.43 -11.73 -3.98
N ASP A 382 -10.99 -12.54 -3.09
CA ASP A 382 -11.68 -12.09 -1.86
C ASP A 382 -10.75 -12.03 -0.63
N GLY A 383 -9.45 -12.29 -0.81
CA GLY A 383 -8.47 -12.28 0.28
C GLY A 383 -8.45 -13.56 1.12
N THR A 384 -9.18 -14.62 0.73
CA THR A 384 -9.12 -15.94 1.37
C THR A 384 -8.06 -16.84 0.72
N VAL A 385 -7.69 -17.93 1.40
CA VAL A 385 -6.63 -18.85 0.96
C VAL A 385 -7.19 -20.26 0.77
N VAL A 386 -6.69 -20.96 -0.25
CA VAL A 386 -6.96 -22.39 -0.50
C VAL A 386 -5.65 -23.18 -0.49
N VAL A 387 -5.66 -24.41 0.05
CA VAL A 387 -4.43 -25.21 0.23
C VAL A 387 -4.60 -26.65 -0.24
N ALA A 388 -3.79 -27.02 -1.24
CA ALA A 388 -3.65 -28.40 -1.69
C ALA A 388 -2.40 -29.04 -1.06
N GLY A 389 -2.44 -30.36 -0.91
CA GLY A 389 -1.30 -31.13 -0.43
C GLY A 389 -1.38 -31.60 1.03
N ARG A 390 -0.20 -31.80 1.63
CA ARG A 390 0.00 -32.43 2.94
C ARG A 390 -0.52 -31.56 4.08
N ASP A 391 -1.12 -32.19 5.09
CA ASP A 391 -1.64 -31.50 6.28
C ASP A 391 -1.13 -32.08 7.61
N THR A 392 0.05 -32.70 7.61
CA THR A 392 0.60 -33.39 8.81
C THR A 392 0.90 -32.45 9.98
N HIS A 393 0.93 -31.13 9.75
CA HIS A 393 1.22 -30.11 10.75
C HIS A 393 0.16 -28.99 10.77
N GLY A 394 -1.03 -29.21 10.18
CA GLY A 394 -2.09 -28.20 10.13
C GLY A 394 -1.88 -27.11 9.08
N GLN A 395 -1.15 -27.40 7.99
CA GLN A 395 -0.95 -26.42 6.91
C GLN A 395 -2.28 -25.97 6.29
N LYS A 396 -3.31 -26.82 6.26
CA LYS A 396 -4.65 -26.47 5.75
C LYS A 396 -5.43 -25.54 6.67
N ASP A 397 -4.97 -25.30 7.90
CA ASP A 397 -5.57 -24.27 8.75
C ASP A 397 -5.45 -22.85 8.15
N ALA A 398 -4.57 -22.66 7.15
CA ALA A 398 -4.50 -21.43 6.38
C ALA A 398 -5.80 -21.13 5.60
N GLU A 399 -6.65 -22.12 5.32
CA GLU A 399 -7.94 -21.93 4.66
C GLU A 399 -8.96 -21.17 5.52
N LYS A 400 -8.66 -20.97 6.82
CA LYS A 400 -9.47 -20.16 7.75
C LYS A 400 -9.07 -18.69 7.73
N TRP A 401 -8.05 -18.32 6.96
CA TRP A 401 -7.55 -16.96 6.91
C TRP A 401 -8.40 -16.08 5.99
N GLU A 402 -8.51 -14.82 6.38
CA GLU A 402 -9.20 -13.76 5.65
C GLU A 402 -8.29 -12.53 5.62
N ASP A 403 -8.56 -11.60 4.69
CA ASP A 403 -7.81 -10.36 4.49
C ASP A 403 -6.32 -10.56 4.16
N ILE A 404 -6.00 -11.64 3.47
CA ILE A 404 -4.64 -11.96 3.05
C ILE A 404 -4.30 -11.21 1.76
N THR A 405 -3.13 -10.58 1.74
CA THR A 405 -2.61 -9.82 0.58
C THR A 405 -1.39 -10.47 -0.05
N ALA A 406 -0.68 -11.33 0.68
CA ALA A 406 0.42 -12.12 0.14
C ALA A 406 0.53 -13.46 0.87
N ILE A 407 0.96 -14.50 0.15
CA ILE A 407 1.17 -15.85 0.69
C ILE A 407 2.54 -16.40 0.30
N SER A 408 3.15 -17.17 1.19
CA SER A 408 4.37 -17.91 0.91
C SER A 408 4.33 -19.29 1.57
N VAL A 409 4.67 -20.33 0.80
CA VAL A 409 4.64 -21.73 1.25
C VAL A 409 6.07 -22.19 1.52
N GLY A 410 6.32 -22.63 2.75
CA GLY A 410 7.52 -23.37 3.12
C GLY A 410 7.32 -24.88 3.06
N PRO A 411 8.36 -25.69 3.31
CA PRO A 411 8.29 -27.15 3.28
C PRO A 411 7.22 -27.81 4.17
N SER A 412 6.86 -27.20 5.30
CA SER A 412 5.92 -27.75 6.28
C SER A 412 5.09 -26.67 6.98
N PHE A 413 5.10 -25.45 6.47
CA PHE A 413 4.39 -24.30 7.01
C PHE A 413 3.94 -23.38 5.89
N ILE A 414 2.96 -22.53 6.19
CA ILE A 414 2.48 -21.48 5.30
C ILE A 414 2.51 -20.18 6.10
N VAL A 415 2.84 -19.08 5.44
CA VAL A 415 2.79 -17.74 6.00
C VAL A 415 1.99 -16.83 5.09
N GLY A 416 1.18 -15.95 5.70
CA GLY A 416 0.37 -14.95 5.00
C GLY A 416 0.58 -13.56 5.60
N LEU A 417 0.63 -12.54 4.75
CA LEU A 417 0.55 -11.14 5.14
C LEU A 417 -0.92 -10.72 5.09
N LYS A 418 -1.38 -10.09 6.17
CA LYS A 418 -2.70 -9.46 6.23
C LYS A 418 -2.66 -8.02 5.74
N MET A 419 -3.81 -7.54 5.28
CA MET A 419 -4.02 -6.17 4.81
C MET A 419 -3.66 -5.09 5.85
N ASP A 420 -3.80 -5.40 7.14
CA ASP A 420 -3.46 -4.50 8.26
C ASP A 420 -1.95 -4.49 8.60
N GLY A 421 -1.11 -5.21 7.85
CA GLY A 421 0.33 -5.31 8.08
C GLY A 421 0.73 -6.29 9.18
N THR A 422 -0.18 -7.15 9.64
CA THR A 422 0.10 -8.29 10.54
C THR A 422 0.43 -9.56 9.74
N VAL A 423 1.07 -10.54 10.39
CA VAL A 423 1.44 -11.81 9.76
C VAL A 423 0.75 -12.97 10.46
N VAL A 424 0.21 -13.90 9.66
CA VAL A 424 -0.36 -15.17 10.12
C VAL A 424 0.49 -16.33 9.61
N THR A 425 0.62 -17.37 10.43
CA THR A 425 1.38 -18.56 10.05
C THR A 425 0.79 -19.83 10.67
N VAL A 426 0.86 -20.93 9.93
CA VAL A 426 0.45 -22.28 10.36
C VAL A 426 1.51 -23.30 9.94
N GLY A 427 1.52 -24.45 10.59
CA GLY A 427 2.46 -25.53 10.29
C GLY A 427 3.67 -25.55 11.21
N ARG A 428 4.77 -26.09 10.70
CA ARG A 428 5.96 -26.41 11.47
C ARG A 428 7.25 -25.94 10.81
N PHE A 429 8.02 -25.17 11.58
CA PHE A 429 9.37 -24.70 11.27
C PHE A 429 10.44 -25.60 11.91
N LEU A 430 10.20 -26.07 13.15
CA LEU A 430 11.19 -26.77 13.97
C LEU A 430 10.64 -28.10 14.49
N ALA A 431 11.51 -29.10 14.65
CA ALA A 431 11.15 -30.43 15.15
C ALA A 431 10.92 -30.49 16.67
N ASP A 432 11.31 -29.45 17.41
CA ASP A 432 10.99 -29.30 18.82
C ASP A 432 9.70 -28.47 18.96
N ASP A 433 8.70 -28.98 19.68
CA ASP A 433 7.37 -28.37 19.74
C ASP A 433 7.35 -27.03 20.47
N GLU A 434 8.12 -26.91 21.55
CA GLU A 434 8.18 -25.68 22.34
C GLU A 434 8.94 -24.58 21.58
N ALA A 435 10.06 -24.93 20.93
CA ALA A 435 10.77 -24.01 20.05
C ALA A 435 9.90 -23.60 18.85
N ASN A 436 9.17 -24.54 18.24
CA ASN A 436 8.27 -24.24 17.14
C ASN A 436 7.16 -23.27 17.57
N LYS A 437 6.55 -23.50 18.74
CA LYS A 437 5.51 -22.63 19.29
C LYS A 437 6.03 -21.19 19.48
N LYS A 438 7.24 -21.02 20.01
CA LYS A 438 7.86 -19.69 20.16
C LYS A 438 8.05 -18.98 18.82
N VAL A 439 8.48 -19.69 17.79
CA VAL A 439 8.61 -19.13 16.43
C VAL A 439 7.25 -18.65 15.91
N LEU A 440 6.19 -19.46 16.08
CA LEU A 440 4.84 -19.07 15.66
C LEU A 440 4.34 -17.83 16.43
N GLU A 441 4.57 -17.77 17.74
CA GLU A 441 4.21 -16.63 18.59
C GLU A 441 4.99 -15.35 18.22
N GLU A 442 6.29 -15.50 17.91
CA GLU A 442 7.13 -14.39 17.44
C GLU A 442 6.58 -13.81 16.14
N ILE A 443 6.33 -14.64 15.13
CA ILE A 443 5.78 -14.20 13.83
C ILE A 443 4.41 -13.53 14.02
N ALA A 444 3.53 -14.09 14.85
CA ALA A 444 2.21 -13.52 15.13
C ALA A 444 2.26 -12.14 15.82
N SER A 445 3.38 -11.79 16.45
CA SER A 445 3.60 -10.48 17.07
C SER A 445 4.05 -9.40 16.08
N TRP A 446 4.44 -9.77 14.85
CA TRP A 446 4.93 -8.82 13.85
C TRP A 446 3.84 -7.85 13.40
N ARG A 447 4.24 -6.59 13.21
CA ARG A 447 3.38 -5.46 12.81
C ARG A 447 4.14 -4.60 11.81
N ASP A 448 3.40 -3.75 11.09
CA ASP A 448 3.95 -2.83 10.10
C ASP A 448 4.72 -3.54 8.97
N ILE A 449 4.30 -4.76 8.63
CA ILE A 449 4.84 -5.51 7.49
C ILE A 449 4.19 -5.00 6.21
N GLY A 450 5.00 -4.78 5.18
CA GLY A 450 4.56 -4.28 3.88
C GLY A 450 5.57 -3.34 3.23
N PRO A 451 5.28 -2.87 2.01
CA PRO A 451 6.16 -1.98 1.28
C PRO A 451 6.35 -0.65 2.02
N SER A 452 7.55 -0.09 1.93
CA SER A 452 7.82 1.28 2.38
C SER A 452 7.08 2.27 1.47
N SER A 453 6.37 3.24 2.08
CA SER A 453 5.80 4.40 1.38
C SER A 453 6.78 5.55 1.30
#